data_AF-A0A8J8NYI9-F1
#
_entry.id   AF-A0A8J8NYI9-F1
#
_cell.length_a   1.000
_cell.length_b   1.000
_cell.length_c   1.000
_cell.angle_alpha   90.00
_cell.angle_beta   90.00
_cell.angle_gamma   90.00
#
_symmetry.space_group_name_H-M   'P 1'
#
loop_
_entity.id
_entity.type
_entity.pdbx_description
1 polymer ?
#
loop_
_entity_poly.entity_id
_entity_poly.type
_entity_poly.pdbx_seq_one_letter_code
_entity_poly.pdbx_strand_id
1 'polypeptide(L)'
;MLFQRRSISSQVHRCTFPRTLEELQRKVKTCLTNETGLAEEDQECLTDKAYLKRRNLITEISSTYDLVNDKAIPHIEYTQSEAKLWTALYQPLILNTKSHAPSEISSNLETLLKECSLREESIPQLDTISEFHHGWSGWRLRPVGGLLTLQEFLNQLAFKIWPATQYIRHPSGLLYNHEPDFIHEVFGHQAMLMIPECHKVLHKVGLASLGASEGELEQLAAAYWYTFEVGLCLNSKGERKVLGGAVLSSMDETRVAMESERLVGMDIGIITNEKYRQSIQYSGFQPFYVVSPEIGELCSMLDTWLDGFLQRRDFVASYCEESRTIKVADKNFHPSSATMERHQAF
;
A
#
# COMPACT_ATOMS: atom_id res chain seq x y z
N MET A 1 -21.36 -16.85 -50.56
CA MET A 1 -20.20 -17.01 -49.67
C MET A 1 -19.88 -15.66 -49.06
N LEU A 2 -20.28 -15.47 -47.80
CA LEU A 2 -20.08 -14.23 -47.03
C LEU A 2 -18.65 -14.24 -46.45
N PHE A 3 -17.78 -13.38 -46.96
CA PHE A 3 -16.51 -13.08 -46.29
C PHE A 3 -16.78 -12.10 -45.15
N GLN A 4 -16.87 -12.63 -43.93
CA GLN A 4 -16.81 -11.82 -42.71
C GLN A 4 -15.43 -11.17 -42.61
N ARG A 5 -15.40 -9.84 -42.68
CA ARG A 5 -14.28 -9.04 -42.17
C ARG A 5 -14.10 -9.37 -40.69
N ARG A 6 -13.05 -10.12 -40.34
CA ARG A 6 -12.58 -10.17 -38.96
C ARG A 6 -12.05 -8.77 -38.63
N SER A 7 -12.85 -7.99 -37.91
CA SER A 7 -12.37 -6.87 -37.12
C SER A 7 -11.23 -7.39 -36.24
N ILE A 8 -10.03 -6.87 -36.44
CA ILE A 8 -8.92 -7.03 -35.50
C ILE A 8 -9.30 -6.16 -34.31
N SER A 9 -10.05 -6.75 -33.38
CA SER A 9 -10.25 -6.20 -32.04
C SER A 9 -8.86 -6.05 -31.41
N SER A 10 -8.42 -4.80 -31.21
CA SER A 10 -7.21 -4.45 -30.49
C SER A 10 -7.12 -5.24 -29.18
N GLN A 11 -5.97 -5.86 -28.91
CA GLN A 11 -5.72 -6.69 -27.72
C GLN A 11 -5.92 -5.93 -26.39
N VAL A 12 -6.00 -4.59 -26.42
CA VAL A 12 -6.30 -3.71 -25.28
C VAL A 12 -7.62 -4.05 -24.56
N HIS A 13 -8.56 -4.75 -25.22
CA HIS A 13 -9.81 -5.20 -24.60
C HIS A 13 -9.70 -6.45 -23.70
N ARG A 14 -8.51 -7.06 -23.53
CA ARG A 14 -8.37 -8.30 -22.74
C ARG A 14 -7.85 -8.12 -21.31
N CYS A 15 -7.29 -6.96 -20.95
CA CYS A 15 -6.82 -6.72 -19.57
C CYS A 15 -7.94 -6.09 -18.72
N THR A 16 -8.54 -6.86 -17.80
CA THR A 16 -9.63 -6.41 -16.93
C THR A 16 -9.11 -5.79 -15.62
N PHE A 17 -8.69 -4.54 -15.67
CA PHE A 17 -8.35 -3.73 -14.48
C PHE A 17 -9.29 -2.53 -14.33
N PRO A 18 -9.48 -1.97 -13.11
CA PRO A 18 -10.36 -0.84 -12.91
C PRO A 18 -9.83 0.40 -13.63
N ARG A 19 -10.72 1.09 -14.36
CA ARG A 19 -10.48 2.37 -15.03
C ARG A 19 -11.19 3.53 -14.34
N THR A 20 -12.21 3.25 -13.55
CA THR A 20 -12.93 4.26 -12.76
C THR A 20 -12.99 3.87 -11.29
N LEU A 21 -13.38 4.81 -10.43
CA LEU A 21 -13.56 4.55 -9.01
C LEU A 21 -14.73 3.60 -8.72
N GLU A 22 -15.78 3.62 -9.54
CA GLU A 22 -16.90 2.67 -9.43
C GLU A 22 -16.44 1.23 -9.71
N GLU A 23 -15.52 1.05 -10.64
CA GLU A 23 -14.89 -0.24 -10.91
C GLU A 23 -13.95 -0.66 -9.79
N LEU A 24 -13.14 0.27 -9.28
CA LEU A 24 -12.23 0.04 -8.15
C LEU A 24 -12.99 -0.31 -6.86
N GLN A 25 -14.12 0.37 -6.59
CA GLN A 25 -14.96 0.12 -5.42
C GLN A 25 -15.61 -1.26 -5.50
N ARG A 26 -16.20 -1.62 -6.65
CA ARG A 26 -16.86 -2.92 -6.87
C ARG A 26 -15.91 -4.11 -6.80
N LYS A 27 -14.62 -3.92 -7.06
CA LYS A 27 -13.64 -5.01 -7.04
C LYS A 27 -13.24 -5.42 -5.63
N VAL A 28 -13.24 -4.51 -4.65
CA VAL A 28 -12.97 -4.85 -3.25
C VAL A 28 -14.19 -5.56 -2.66
N LYS A 29 -14.19 -6.89 -2.74
CA LYS A 29 -15.29 -7.73 -2.23
C LYS A 29 -14.85 -8.81 -1.26
N THR A 30 -13.54 -9.02 -1.11
CA THR A 30 -13.02 -10.20 -0.42
C THR A 30 -11.79 -9.80 0.40
N CYS A 31 -11.89 -9.90 1.72
CA CYS A 31 -10.71 -10.03 2.55
C CYS A 31 -10.13 -11.44 2.32
N LEU A 32 -8.81 -11.54 2.16
CA LEU A 32 -8.10 -12.77 1.77
C LEU A 32 -8.10 -13.85 2.85
N THR A 33 -8.24 -13.47 4.11
CA THR A 33 -8.28 -14.40 5.24
C THR A 33 -9.70 -14.97 5.40
N ASN A 34 -9.83 -16.03 6.20
CA ASN A 34 -11.09 -16.77 6.49
C ASN A 34 -12.25 -15.81 6.81
N GLU A 35 -13.50 -16.28 7.00
CA GLU A 35 -14.64 -15.38 7.33
C GLU A 35 -14.35 -14.36 8.48
N THR A 36 -13.35 -14.63 9.32
CA THR A 36 -12.85 -13.81 10.43
C THR A 36 -11.78 -12.79 10.09
N GLY A 37 -11.09 -12.93 8.97
CA GLY A 37 -10.07 -12.01 8.56
C GLY A 37 -8.73 -12.12 9.30
N LEU A 38 -8.44 -13.26 9.99
CA LEU A 38 -7.29 -13.50 10.89
C LEU A 38 -6.30 -14.58 10.41
N ALA A 39 -5.03 -14.48 10.80
CA ALA A 39 -4.01 -15.52 10.59
C ALA A 39 -4.25 -16.79 11.44
N GLU A 40 -3.83 -17.96 10.94
CA GLU A 40 -4.02 -19.23 11.66
C GLU A 40 -3.19 -19.30 12.96
N GLU A 41 -2.09 -18.56 13.03
CA GLU A 41 -1.22 -18.52 14.20
C GLU A 41 -1.79 -17.69 15.36
N ASP A 42 -2.79 -16.84 15.10
CA ASP A 42 -3.42 -15.95 16.09
C ASP A 42 -4.48 -16.67 16.94
N GLN A 43 -4.10 -17.77 17.61
CA GLN A 43 -5.03 -18.62 18.36
C GLN A 43 -5.77 -17.86 19.48
N GLU A 44 -5.14 -16.88 20.13
CA GLU A 44 -5.85 -16.03 21.11
C GLU A 44 -6.95 -15.19 20.43
N CYS A 45 -6.67 -14.60 19.26
CA CYS A 45 -7.66 -13.81 18.52
C CYS A 45 -8.80 -14.68 17.99
N LEU A 46 -8.49 -15.89 17.50
CA LEU A 46 -9.47 -16.83 16.94
C LEU A 46 -10.42 -17.38 18.00
N THR A 47 -10.01 -17.42 19.27
CA THR A 47 -10.84 -17.91 20.38
C THR A 47 -11.60 -16.80 21.12
N ASP A 48 -11.18 -15.53 20.97
CA ASP A 48 -11.91 -14.38 21.53
C ASP A 48 -13.10 -13.96 20.66
N LYS A 49 -14.28 -14.46 21.03
CA LYS A 49 -15.56 -14.12 20.38
C LYS A 49 -15.89 -12.62 20.41
N ALA A 50 -15.48 -11.88 21.44
CA ALA A 50 -15.75 -10.46 21.53
C ALA A 50 -14.88 -9.67 20.54
N TYR A 51 -13.61 -10.04 20.42
CA TYR A 51 -12.70 -9.48 19.43
C TYR A 51 -13.16 -9.77 17.99
N LEU A 52 -13.55 -11.02 17.68
CA LEU A 52 -14.11 -11.38 16.38
C LEU A 52 -15.37 -10.57 16.02
N LYS A 53 -16.30 -10.43 16.97
CA LYS A 53 -17.50 -9.60 16.77
C LYS A 53 -17.13 -8.14 16.51
N ARG A 54 -16.11 -7.62 17.20
CA ARG A 54 -15.63 -6.25 17.01
C ARG A 54 -14.98 -6.06 15.64
N ARG A 55 -14.16 -7.02 15.17
CA ARG A 55 -13.58 -7.03 13.81
C ARG A 55 -14.66 -7.01 12.74
N ASN A 56 -15.65 -7.89 12.84
CA ASN A 56 -16.76 -7.95 11.87
C ASN A 56 -17.55 -6.63 11.82
N LEU A 57 -17.83 -6.01 12.97
CA LEU A 57 -18.49 -4.71 13.01
C LEU A 57 -17.68 -3.63 12.28
N ILE A 58 -16.36 -3.55 12.49
CA ILE A 58 -15.51 -2.56 11.81
C ILE A 58 -15.44 -2.86 10.31
N THR A 59 -15.37 -4.12 9.92
CA THR A 59 -15.45 -4.55 8.51
C THR A 59 -16.77 -4.12 7.87
N GLU A 60 -17.90 -4.37 8.52
CA GLU A 60 -19.22 -3.91 8.06
C GLU A 60 -19.26 -2.39 7.89
N ILE A 61 -18.74 -1.64 8.86
CA ILE A 61 -18.65 -0.17 8.78
C ILE A 61 -17.79 0.26 7.59
N SER A 62 -16.60 -0.32 7.41
CA SER A 62 -15.71 0.01 6.29
C SER A 62 -16.35 -0.24 4.92
N SER A 63 -17.22 -1.26 4.81
CA SER A 63 -17.93 -1.60 3.58
C SER A 63 -18.98 -0.57 3.16
N THR A 64 -19.39 0.31 4.08
CA THR A 64 -20.34 1.40 3.79
C THR A 64 -19.68 2.61 3.11
N TYR A 65 -18.34 2.65 3.05
CA TYR A 65 -17.60 3.75 2.46
C TYR A 65 -17.88 3.89 0.96
N ASP A 66 -18.16 5.13 0.55
CA ASP A 66 -18.50 5.49 -0.82
C ASP A 66 -17.36 6.32 -1.43
N LEU A 67 -16.39 5.59 -1.99
CA LEU A 67 -15.19 6.13 -2.63
C LEU A 67 -15.52 7.00 -3.84
N VAL A 68 -16.59 6.66 -4.57
CA VAL A 68 -16.98 7.34 -5.81
C VAL A 68 -17.39 8.79 -5.52
N ASN A 69 -18.19 8.97 -4.47
CA ASN A 69 -18.77 10.27 -4.12
C ASN A 69 -17.96 11.04 -3.07
N ASP A 70 -16.73 10.61 -2.76
CA ASP A 70 -15.87 11.22 -1.74
C ASP A 70 -16.61 11.48 -0.41
N LYS A 71 -17.41 10.51 0.04
CA LYS A 71 -18.01 10.63 1.38
C LYS A 71 -16.91 10.56 2.42
N ALA A 72 -17.12 11.23 3.56
CA ALA A 72 -16.24 11.08 4.72
C ALA A 72 -16.10 9.61 5.10
N ILE A 73 -14.89 9.21 5.50
CA ILE A 73 -14.61 7.87 5.99
C ILE A 73 -15.45 7.63 7.26
N PRO A 74 -16.20 6.52 7.36
CA PRO A 74 -16.99 6.23 8.55
C PRO A 74 -16.16 6.24 9.83
N HIS A 75 -16.66 6.94 10.83
CA HIS A 75 -16.01 7.01 12.13
C HIS A 75 -16.24 5.72 12.93
N ILE A 76 -15.22 5.34 13.71
CA ILE A 76 -15.30 4.23 14.66
C ILE A 76 -15.41 4.79 16.07
N GLU A 77 -16.44 4.35 16.79
CA GLU A 77 -16.52 4.51 18.23
C GLU A 77 -15.61 3.47 18.88
N TYR A 78 -14.37 3.86 19.18
CA TYR A 78 -13.39 3.01 19.84
C TYR A 78 -13.76 2.74 21.30
N THR A 79 -13.61 1.49 21.71
CA THR A 79 -13.86 1.03 23.08
C THR A 79 -12.74 1.49 24.01
N GLN A 80 -13.02 1.48 25.32
CA GLN A 80 -12.01 1.82 26.32
C GLN A 80 -10.81 0.85 26.31
N SER A 81 -11.01 -0.42 25.98
CA SER A 81 -9.92 -1.40 25.85
C SER A 81 -9.01 -1.08 24.66
N GLU A 82 -9.60 -0.73 23.52
CA GLU A 82 -8.84 -0.30 22.33
C GLU A 82 -8.05 0.99 22.63
N ALA A 83 -8.69 1.97 23.27
CA ALA A 83 -8.02 3.21 23.67
C ALA A 83 -6.85 2.97 24.62
N LYS A 84 -6.96 2.03 25.57
CA LYS A 84 -5.85 1.66 26.46
C LYS A 84 -4.66 1.07 25.70
N LEU A 85 -4.89 0.24 24.69
CA LEU A 85 -3.82 -0.32 23.86
C LEU A 85 -3.11 0.77 23.07
N TRP A 86 -3.89 1.68 22.47
CA TRP A 86 -3.35 2.86 21.79
C TRP A 86 -2.47 3.70 22.73
N THR A 87 -2.99 4.09 23.88
CA THR A 87 -2.24 4.86 24.88
C THR A 87 -0.95 4.15 25.29
N ALA A 88 -1.00 2.83 25.52
CA ALA A 88 0.17 2.05 25.89
C ALA A 88 1.26 2.01 24.80
N LEU A 89 0.88 2.12 23.53
CA LEU A 89 1.80 2.03 22.39
C LEU A 89 2.21 3.39 21.81
N TYR A 90 1.47 4.46 22.11
CA TYR A 90 1.67 5.79 21.51
C TYR A 90 3.09 6.33 21.72
N GLN A 91 3.51 6.56 22.96
CA GLN A 91 4.85 7.08 23.24
C GLN A 91 5.97 6.09 22.86
N PRO A 92 5.87 4.78 23.18
CA PRO A 92 6.89 3.82 22.78
C PRO A 92 7.13 3.77 21.27
N LEU A 93 6.08 3.82 20.44
CA LEU A 93 6.24 3.80 18.98
C LEU A 93 6.85 5.09 18.43
N ILE A 94 6.53 6.25 19.01
CA ILE A 94 7.18 7.52 18.64
C ILE A 94 8.69 7.46 18.94
N LEU A 95 9.06 6.95 20.11
CA LEU A 95 10.46 6.80 20.51
C LEU A 95 11.18 5.74 19.66
N ASN A 96 10.50 4.66 19.29
CA ASN A 96 10.99 3.63 18.38
C ASN A 96 11.34 4.24 17.03
N THR A 97 10.39 4.94 16.40
CA THR A 97 10.60 5.62 15.12
C THR A 97 11.71 6.66 15.21
N LYS A 98 11.74 7.49 16.26
CA LYS A 98 12.79 8.50 16.45
C LYS A 98 14.19 7.90 16.55
N SER A 99 14.32 6.73 17.14
CA SER A 99 15.62 6.07 17.36
C SER A 99 16.09 5.31 16.10
N HIS A 100 15.15 4.65 15.43
CA HIS A 100 15.46 3.62 14.43
C HIS A 100 15.12 4.00 13.00
N ALA A 101 14.23 4.96 12.74
CA ALA A 101 13.88 5.39 11.40
C ALA A 101 14.86 6.45 10.84
N PRO A 102 14.88 6.65 9.51
CA PRO A 102 15.47 7.83 8.89
C PRO A 102 14.85 9.12 9.42
N SER A 103 15.64 10.20 9.41
CA SER A 103 15.24 11.51 9.94
C SER A 103 13.96 12.06 9.31
N GLU A 104 13.76 11.78 8.03
CA GLU A 104 12.63 12.19 7.21
C GLU A 104 11.34 11.54 7.72
N ILE A 105 11.38 10.23 7.99
CA ILE A 105 10.23 9.51 8.57
C ILE A 105 9.95 10.00 9.99
N SER A 106 10.98 10.17 10.82
CA SER A 106 10.79 10.69 12.18
C SER A 106 10.17 12.08 12.19
N SER A 107 10.65 12.99 11.33
CA SER A 107 10.15 14.37 11.23
C SER A 107 8.74 14.43 10.66
N ASN A 108 8.44 13.58 9.67
CA ASN A 108 7.10 13.45 9.11
C ASN A 108 6.11 12.89 10.11
N LEU A 109 6.51 11.91 10.94
CA LEU A 109 5.66 11.40 12.01
C LEU A 109 5.32 12.51 13.02
N GLU A 110 6.31 13.29 13.48
CA GLU A 110 6.07 14.44 14.37
C GLU A 110 5.09 15.46 13.74
N THR A 111 5.24 15.73 12.45
CA THR A 111 4.33 16.60 11.70
C THR A 111 2.92 16.02 11.61
N LEU A 112 2.78 14.74 11.25
CA LEU A 112 1.50 14.06 11.14
C LEU A 112 0.74 14.08 12.47
N LEU A 113 1.41 13.74 13.57
CA LEU A 113 0.82 13.76 14.92
C LEU A 113 0.28 15.15 15.28
N LYS A 114 1.04 16.19 14.94
CA LYS A 114 0.66 17.58 15.19
C LYS A 114 -0.50 18.05 14.31
N GLU A 115 -0.37 17.93 12.98
CA GLU A 115 -1.33 18.49 12.02
C GLU A 115 -2.66 17.71 12.02
N CYS A 116 -2.63 16.40 12.29
CA CYS A 116 -3.84 15.59 12.44
C CYS A 116 -4.36 15.54 13.89
N SER A 117 -3.73 16.26 14.83
CA SER A 117 -4.09 16.24 16.26
C SER A 117 -4.19 14.83 16.84
N LEU A 118 -3.28 13.94 16.46
CA LEU A 118 -3.20 12.58 16.98
C LEU A 118 -2.62 12.67 18.40
N ARG A 119 -3.33 12.14 19.40
CA ARG A 119 -2.97 12.27 20.81
C ARG A 119 -2.91 10.92 21.49
N GLU A 120 -2.17 10.85 22.59
CA GLU A 120 -2.02 9.64 23.40
C GLU A 120 -3.34 9.15 23.99
N GLU A 121 -4.24 10.08 24.34
CA GLU A 121 -5.49 9.79 25.05
C GLU A 121 -6.65 9.42 24.12
N SER A 122 -6.48 9.53 22.80
CA SER A 122 -7.55 9.28 21.83
C SER A 122 -7.03 8.66 20.56
N ILE A 123 -7.62 7.53 20.18
CA ILE A 123 -7.42 6.94 18.85
C ILE A 123 -7.98 7.93 17.81
N PRO A 124 -7.21 8.28 16.77
CA PRO A 124 -7.66 9.18 15.74
C PRO A 124 -8.66 8.52 14.78
N GLN A 125 -9.36 9.33 14.00
CA GLN A 125 -10.20 8.82 12.91
C GLN A 125 -9.39 8.78 11.61
N LEU A 126 -9.61 7.73 10.81
CA LEU A 126 -8.94 7.56 9.52
C LEU A 126 -9.26 8.72 8.55
N ASP A 127 -10.46 9.30 8.68
CA ASP A 127 -10.91 10.48 7.90
C ASP A 127 -9.95 11.67 8.03
N THR A 128 -9.56 12.01 9.27
CA THR A 128 -8.64 13.12 9.55
C THR A 128 -7.30 12.94 8.84
N ILE A 129 -6.77 11.72 8.86
CA ILE A 129 -5.50 11.37 8.21
C ILE A 129 -5.65 11.40 6.68
N SER A 130 -6.77 10.89 6.17
CA SER A 130 -7.11 10.94 4.74
C SER A 130 -7.17 12.37 4.20
N GLU A 131 -7.86 13.27 4.89
CA GLU A 131 -7.98 14.68 4.48
C GLU A 131 -6.63 15.40 4.52
N PHE A 132 -5.78 15.10 5.51
CA PHE A 132 -4.41 15.60 5.54
C PHE A 132 -3.60 15.15 4.31
N HIS A 133 -3.59 13.84 4.00
CA HIS A 133 -2.87 13.33 2.83
C HIS A 133 -3.43 13.88 1.52
N HIS A 134 -4.75 14.11 1.46
CA HIS A 134 -5.40 14.65 0.28
C HIS A 134 -4.97 16.09 0.03
N GLY A 135 -4.98 16.93 1.07
CA GLY A 135 -4.48 18.30 0.99
C GLY A 135 -2.97 18.39 0.72
N TRP A 136 -2.18 17.42 1.19
CA TRP A 136 -0.73 17.41 1.02
C TRP A 136 -0.26 16.92 -0.35
N SER A 137 -0.86 15.84 -0.86
CA SER A 137 -0.30 15.08 -1.99
C SER A 137 -1.33 14.56 -2.99
N GLY A 138 -2.62 14.83 -2.75
CA GLY A 138 -3.73 14.27 -3.51
C GLY A 138 -4.05 12.81 -3.17
N TRP A 139 -3.21 12.13 -2.36
CA TRP A 139 -3.49 10.79 -1.88
C TRP A 139 -4.67 10.76 -0.91
N ARG A 140 -5.46 9.70 -0.94
CA ARG A 140 -6.56 9.47 0.00
C ARG A 140 -6.40 8.12 0.66
N LEU A 141 -6.90 7.99 1.89
CA LEU A 141 -7.00 6.70 2.53
C LEU A 141 -8.38 6.09 2.21
N ARG A 142 -8.46 4.76 2.19
CA ARG A 142 -9.72 4.03 2.02
C ARG A 142 -9.85 2.99 3.13
N PRO A 143 -10.92 3.01 3.93
CA PRO A 143 -11.13 2.00 4.95
C PRO A 143 -11.33 0.63 4.31
N VAL A 144 -10.63 -0.38 4.83
CA VAL A 144 -10.80 -1.78 4.43
C VAL A 144 -10.95 -2.68 5.67
N GLY A 145 -11.73 -3.75 5.54
CA GLY A 145 -12.02 -4.68 6.64
C GLY A 145 -10.89 -5.64 6.99
N GLY A 146 -9.81 -5.66 6.20
CA GLY A 146 -8.69 -6.58 6.37
C GLY A 146 -7.84 -6.69 5.10
N LEU A 147 -7.06 -7.78 5.02
CA LEU A 147 -6.11 -8.02 3.94
C LEU A 147 -6.80 -8.12 2.58
N LEU A 148 -6.36 -7.31 1.61
CA LEU A 148 -6.81 -7.35 0.22
C LEU A 148 -5.96 -8.33 -0.60
N THR A 149 -6.48 -8.80 -1.74
CA THR A 149 -5.62 -9.46 -2.73
C THR A 149 -4.52 -8.52 -3.20
N LEU A 150 -3.37 -9.05 -3.62
CA LEU A 150 -2.27 -8.24 -4.20
C LEU A 150 -2.79 -7.35 -5.34
N GLN A 151 -3.67 -7.89 -6.18
CA GLN A 151 -4.27 -7.14 -7.27
C GLN A 151 -5.18 -6.01 -6.78
N GLU A 152 -6.03 -6.25 -5.77
CA GLU A 152 -6.90 -5.21 -5.22
C GLU A 152 -6.08 -4.11 -4.54
N PHE A 153 -5.11 -4.47 -3.70
CA PHE A 153 -4.25 -3.50 -3.00
C PHE A 153 -3.46 -2.64 -3.99
N LEU A 154 -2.67 -3.26 -4.88
CA LEU A 154 -1.78 -2.53 -5.79
C LEU A 154 -2.56 -1.66 -6.78
N ASN A 155 -3.71 -2.12 -7.27
CA ASN A 155 -4.54 -1.30 -8.16
C ASN A 155 -5.03 -0.02 -7.50
N GLN A 156 -5.22 0.04 -6.17
CA GLN A 156 -5.65 1.28 -5.49
C GLN A 156 -4.58 2.35 -5.53
N LEU A 157 -3.30 1.95 -5.44
CA LEU A 157 -2.16 2.88 -5.53
C LEU A 157 -2.13 3.62 -6.88
N ALA A 158 -2.62 2.98 -7.95
CA ALA A 158 -2.76 3.59 -9.27
C ALA A 158 -3.73 4.78 -9.29
N PHE A 159 -4.62 4.88 -8.31
CA PHE A 159 -5.58 5.97 -8.13
C PHE A 159 -5.17 6.92 -6.99
N LYS A 160 -3.93 6.78 -6.48
CA LYS A 160 -3.44 7.47 -5.27
C LYS A 160 -4.32 7.19 -4.04
N ILE A 161 -4.79 5.95 -3.91
CA ILE A 161 -5.61 5.51 -2.78
C ILE A 161 -4.79 4.50 -1.97
N TRP A 162 -4.60 4.81 -0.68
CA TRP A 162 -3.98 3.93 0.30
C TRP A 162 -5.07 3.14 1.05
N PRO A 163 -5.19 1.82 0.85
CA PRO A 163 -6.09 1.01 1.65
C PRO A 163 -5.56 0.92 3.09
N ALA A 164 -6.39 1.22 4.08
CA ALA A 164 -6.01 1.20 5.49
C ALA A 164 -7.09 0.55 6.36
N THR A 165 -6.67 -0.22 7.37
CA THR A 165 -7.59 -0.80 8.35
C THR A 165 -7.95 0.20 9.46
N GLN A 166 -9.05 -0.05 10.17
CA GLN A 166 -9.48 0.79 11.31
C GLN A 166 -9.56 0.03 12.64
N TYR A 167 -9.36 -1.29 12.65
CA TYR A 167 -9.39 -2.08 13.89
C TYR A 167 -8.07 -1.94 14.66
N ILE A 168 -8.13 -2.15 15.97
CA ILE A 168 -6.95 -2.19 16.85
C ILE A 168 -6.64 -3.65 17.15
N ARG A 169 -5.35 -4.00 17.20
CA ARG A 169 -4.85 -5.35 17.54
C ARG A 169 -5.40 -5.90 18.85
N HIS A 170 -5.40 -7.22 18.98
CA HIS A 170 -5.72 -7.90 20.23
C HIS A 170 -4.61 -7.67 21.28
N PRO A 171 -4.90 -7.62 22.59
CA PRO A 171 -3.89 -7.42 23.63
C PRO A 171 -2.73 -8.43 23.65
N SER A 172 -2.91 -9.65 23.12
CA SER A 172 -1.82 -10.64 23.01
C SER A 172 -0.73 -10.21 22.03
N GLY A 173 -1.05 -9.39 21.03
CA GLY A 173 -0.13 -8.90 20.01
C GLY A 173 0.43 -7.50 20.30
N LEU A 174 0.57 -7.10 21.57
CA LEU A 174 0.89 -5.71 21.92
C LEU A 174 2.14 -5.18 21.22
N LEU A 175 3.26 -5.91 21.29
CA LEU A 175 4.56 -5.48 20.74
C LEU A 175 4.83 -5.97 19.32
N TYR A 176 4.07 -6.96 18.84
CA TYR A 176 4.10 -7.55 17.51
C TYR A 176 2.71 -8.04 17.14
N ASN A 177 2.23 -7.70 15.94
CA ASN A 177 0.94 -8.12 15.42
C ASN A 177 1.13 -8.70 14.01
N HIS A 178 0.49 -9.83 13.72
CA HIS A 178 0.61 -10.48 12.41
C HIS A 178 -0.09 -9.69 11.30
N GLU A 179 -1.13 -8.94 11.64
CA GLU A 179 -1.94 -8.20 10.68
C GLU A 179 -1.69 -6.68 10.73
N PRO A 180 -1.90 -5.96 9.62
CA PRO A 180 -1.85 -4.51 9.63
C PRO A 180 -3.09 -3.95 10.33
N ASP A 181 -2.99 -3.69 11.64
CA ASP A 181 -4.02 -2.95 12.40
C ASP A 181 -3.83 -1.44 12.24
N PHE A 182 -4.76 -0.65 12.76
CA PHE A 182 -4.72 0.80 12.60
C PHE A 182 -3.46 1.45 13.23
N ILE A 183 -2.87 0.83 14.25
CA ILE A 183 -1.58 1.25 14.82
C ILE A 183 -0.46 1.10 13.79
N HIS A 184 -0.42 -0.04 13.08
CA HIS A 184 0.49 -0.26 11.98
C HIS A 184 0.31 0.78 10.86
N GLU A 185 -0.94 1.09 10.49
CA GLU A 185 -1.21 2.10 9.46
C GLU A 185 -0.62 3.46 9.83
N VAL A 186 -0.89 3.93 11.06
CA VAL A 186 -0.46 5.26 11.54
C VAL A 186 1.05 5.35 11.72
N PHE A 187 1.63 4.42 12.47
CA PHE A 187 3.04 4.51 12.88
C PHE A 187 4.00 3.85 11.88
N GLY A 188 3.49 2.99 11.00
CA GLY A 188 4.28 2.32 9.96
C GLY A 188 4.34 3.07 8.64
N HIS A 189 3.18 3.52 8.12
CA HIS A 189 3.09 3.94 6.71
C HIS A 189 2.90 5.43 6.47
N GLN A 190 2.09 6.12 7.28
CA GLN A 190 1.66 7.49 6.94
C GLN A 190 2.83 8.48 6.84
N ALA A 191 3.82 8.38 7.74
CA ALA A 191 5.00 9.23 7.70
C ALA A 191 5.89 8.98 6.46
N MET A 192 5.95 7.74 5.97
CA MET A 192 6.65 7.40 4.73
C MET A 192 5.88 7.88 3.49
N LEU A 193 4.55 7.83 3.51
CA LEU A 193 3.68 8.34 2.44
C LEU A 193 3.77 9.87 2.25
N MET A 194 4.26 10.59 3.27
CA MET A 194 4.57 12.03 3.17
C MET A 194 5.86 12.33 2.38
N ILE A 195 6.70 11.33 2.12
CA ILE A 195 7.95 11.48 1.35
C ILE A 195 7.64 11.51 -0.15
N PRO A 196 7.94 12.61 -0.87
CA PRO A 196 7.56 12.77 -2.28
C PRO A 196 8.13 11.73 -3.24
N GLU A 197 9.25 11.12 -2.93
CA GLU A 197 9.87 10.07 -3.72
C GLU A 197 9.10 8.75 -3.53
N CYS A 198 8.79 8.39 -2.29
CA CYS A 198 8.07 7.17 -1.93
C CYS A 198 6.68 7.14 -2.55
N HIS A 199 5.88 8.20 -2.38
CA HIS A 199 4.50 8.19 -2.88
C HIS A 199 4.41 8.23 -4.43
N LYS A 200 5.46 8.67 -5.13
CA LYS A 200 5.52 8.65 -6.60
C LYS A 200 5.84 7.25 -7.08
N VAL A 201 6.80 6.60 -6.43
CA VAL A 201 7.12 5.19 -6.68
C VAL A 201 5.93 4.30 -6.39
N LEU A 202 5.24 4.47 -5.25
CA LEU A 202 4.03 3.71 -4.91
C LEU A 202 2.91 3.91 -5.95
N HIS A 203 2.70 5.13 -6.44
CA HIS A 203 1.75 5.38 -7.53
C HIS A 203 2.15 4.64 -8.82
N LYS A 204 3.45 4.65 -9.16
CA LYS A 204 3.99 3.96 -10.34
C LYS A 204 3.92 2.43 -10.20
N VAL A 205 4.14 1.88 -9.00
CA VAL A 205 3.87 0.47 -8.67
C VAL A 205 2.40 0.14 -8.96
N GLY A 206 1.49 1.00 -8.53
CA GLY A 206 0.07 0.86 -8.83
C GLY A 206 -0.21 0.83 -10.33
N LEU A 207 0.32 1.80 -11.08
CA LEU A 207 0.18 1.81 -12.55
C LEU A 207 0.76 0.55 -13.22
N ALA A 208 1.90 0.05 -12.74
CA ALA A 208 2.54 -1.16 -13.26
C ALA A 208 1.73 -2.44 -12.98
N SER A 209 0.92 -2.44 -11.91
CA SER A 209 0.05 -3.55 -11.52
C SER A 209 -1.20 -3.68 -12.40
N LEU A 210 -1.62 -2.61 -13.08
CA LEU A 210 -2.80 -2.61 -13.94
C LEU A 210 -2.61 -3.58 -15.12
N GLY A 211 -3.39 -4.66 -15.11
CA GLY A 211 -3.31 -5.71 -16.14
C GLY A 211 -2.07 -6.60 -16.05
N ALA A 212 -1.36 -6.57 -14.91
CA ALA A 212 -0.25 -7.46 -14.63
C ALA A 212 -0.70 -8.92 -14.50
N SER A 213 0.16 -9.84 -14.95
CA SER A 213 0.04 -11.25 -14.64
C SER A 213 0.31 -11.51 -13.15
N GLU A 214 -0.10 -12.67 -12.64
CA GLU A 214 0.14 -13.06 -11.25
C GLU A 214 1.62 -13.00 -10.86
N GLY A 215 2.51 -13.59 -11.67
CA GLY A 215 3.96 -13.53 -11.41
C GLY A 215 4.54 -12.11 -11.46
N GLU A 216 3.95 -11.19 -12.22
CA GLU A 216 4.34 -9.77 -12.19
C GLU A 216 3.82 -9.07 -10.93
N LEU A 217 2.59 -9.37 -10.50
CA LEU A 217 2.04 -8.85 -9.25
C LEU A 217 2.87 -9.30 -8.04
N GLU A 218 3.30 -10.56 -8.00
CA GLU A 218 4.19 -11.07 -6.95
C GLU A 218 5.57 -10.39 -6.97
N GLN A 219 6.11 -10.04 -8.15
CA GLN A 219 7.36 -9.25 -8.24
C GLN A 219 7.18 -7.85 -7.67
N LEU A 220 6.09 -7.16 -8.03
CA LEU A 220 5.74 -5.85 -7.49
C LEU A 220 5.52 -5.91 -5.97
N ALA A 221 4.82 -6.95 -5.50
CA ALA A 221 4.56 -7.18 -4.09
C ALA A 221 5.86 -7.45 -3.31
N ALA A 222 6.80 -8.22 -3.85
CA ALA A 222 8.09 -8.45 -3.19
C ALA A 222 8.98 -7.21 -3.17
N ALA A 223 8.97 -6.40 -4.23
CA ALA A 223 9.63 -5.11 -4.22
C ALA A 223 9.07 -4.22 -3.11
N TYR A 224 7.74 -4.12 -2.98
CA TYR A 224 7.08 -3.41 -1.89
C TYR A 224 7.43 -4.01 -0.51
N TRP A 225 7.33 -5.33 -0.35
CA TRP A 225 7.57 -6.03 0.90
C TRP A 225 8.98 -5.75 1.43
N TYR A 226 10.00 -6.06 0.63
CA TYR A 226 11.41 -5.92 1.03
C TYR A 226 11.91 -4.47 1.14
N THR A 227 11.07 -3.48 0.82
CA THR A 227 11.42 -2.05 0.92
C THR A 227 10.54 -1.34 1.95
N PHE A 228 9.27 -1.15 1.63
CA PHE A 228 8.34 -0.32 2.38
C PHE A 228 7.61 -1.06 3.50
N GLU A 229 7.63 -2.40 3.51
CA GLU A 229 7.00 -3.20 4.56
C GLU A 229 8.01 -3.63 5.63
N VAL A 230 9.11 -4.27 5.23
CA VAL A 230 10.12 -4.84 6.14
C VAL A 230 11.55 -4.38 5.85
N GLY A 231 11.74 -3.44 4.92
CA GLY A 231 13.06 -3.02 4.47
C GLY A 231 13.82 -2.17 5.49
N LEU A 232 15.15 -2.23 5.38
CA LEU A 232 16.08 -1.31 6.03
C LEU A 232 16.70 -0.40 4.96
N CYS A 233 17.22 0.74 5.39
CA CYS A 233 17.99 1.63 4.54
C CYS A 233 19.21 2.18 5.27
N LEU A 234 20.12 2.78 4.53
CA LEU A 234 21.19 3.60 5.09
C LEU A 234 20.71 5.05 5.23
N ASN A 235 21.24 5.77 6.22
CA ASN A 235 21.16 7.23 6.25
C ASN A 235 22.43 7.85 5.64
N SER A 236 22.48 9.18 5.56
CA SER A 236 23.62 9.94 5.02
C SER A 236 24.95 9.74 5.76
N LYS A 237 24.94 9.08 6.92
CA LYS A 237 26.15 8.71 7.70
C LYS A 237 26.55 7.24 7.48
N GLY A 238 25.83 6.50 6.63
CA GLY A 238 26.02 5.07 6.44
C GLY A 238 25.49 4.21 7.60
N GLU A 239 24.69 4.77 8.50
CA GLU A 239 24.07 4.02 9.59
C GLU A 239 22.79 3.36 9.10
N ARG A 240 22.58 2.10 9.52
CA ARG A 240 21.36 1.35 9.22
C ARG A 240 20.17 1.96 9.97
N LYS A 241 19.04 2.08 9.25
CA LYS A 241 17.75 2.56 9.74
C LYS A 241 16.62 1.68 9.23
N VAL A 242 15.51 1.67 9.94
CA VAL A 242 14.29 0.96 9.57
C VAL A 242 13.44 1.83 8.66
N LEU A 243 13.17 1.34 7.45
CA LEU A 243 12.28 1.97 6.48
C LEU A 243 10.88 1.32 6.51
N GLY A 244 10.83 0.01 6.70
CA GLY A 244 9.62 -0.79 6.60
C GLY A 244 8.57 -0.47 7.68
N GLY A 245 7.33 -0.27 7.25
CA GLY A 245 6.20 0.06 8.13
C GLY A 245 5.82 -1.05 9.11
N ALA A 246 5.86 -2.32 8.69
CA ALA A 246 5.62 -3.46 9.58
C ALA A 246 6.66 -3.54 10.68
N VAL A 247 7.93 -3.28 10.35
CA VAL A 247 9.02 -3.28 11.33
C VAL A 247 8.90 -2.07 12.26
N LEU A 248 8.66 -0.85 11.76
CA LEU A 248 8.54 0.36 12.59
C LEU A 248 7.36 0.32 13.58
N SER A 249 6.27 -0.35 13.21
CA SER A 249 5.07 -0.50 14.05
C SER A 249 5.13 -1.69 15.02
N SER A 250 6.26 -2.41 15.03
CA SER A 250 6.55 -3.55 15.90
C SER A 250 7.85 -3.29 16.67
N MET A 251 7.77 -3.05 17.98
CA MET A 251 8.96 -2.81 18.79
C MET A 251 9.86 -4.06 18.84
N ASP A 252 9.26 -5.25 18.88
CA ASP A 252 10.01 -6.49 18.90
C ASP A 252 10.74 -6.74 17.57
N GLU A 253 10.06 -6.53 16.44
CA GLU A 253 10.70 -6.73 15.14
C GLU A 253 11.71 -5.62 14.81
N THR A 254 11.46 -4.36 15.23
CA THR A 254 12.47 -3.29 15.14
C THR A 254 13.76 -3.70 15.83
N ARG A 255 13.68 -4.20 17.07
CA ARG A 255 14.87 -4.66 17.81
C ARG A 255 15.58 -5.79 17.06
N VAL A 256 14.83 -6.80 16.62
CA VAL A 256 15.39 -7.94 15.87
C VAL A 256 16.06 -7.50 14.58
N ALA A 257 15.43 -6.62 13.80
CA ALA A 257 15.98 -6.11 12.54
C ALA A 257 17.27 -5.30 12.78
N MET A 258 17.28 -4.49 13.85
CA MET A 258 18.42 -3.66 14.23
C MET A 258 19.56 -4.42 14.91
N GLU A 259 19.33 -5.65 15.38
CA GLU A 259 20.36 -6.55 15.92
C GLU A 259 20.79 -7.62 14.89
N SER A 260 20.05 -7.80 13.79
CA SER A 260 20.29 -8.86 12.82
C SER A 260 21.61 -8.71 12.06
N GLU A 261 22.33 -9.82 11.96
CA GLU A 261 23.47 -10.02 11.03
C GLU A 261 23.04 -10.67 9.70
N ARG A 262 21.79 -11.14 9.61
CA ARG A 262 21.23 -11.75 8.39
C ARG A 262 20.73 -10.66 7.46
N LEU A 263 21.66 -10.06 6.72
CA LEU A 263 21.41 -8.93 5.84
C LEU A 263 21.67 -9.27 4.38
N VAL A 264 20.84 -8.70 3.51
CA VAL A 264 20.99 -8.79 2.06
C VAL A 264 21.11 -7.37 1.51
N GLY A 265 22.14 -7.10 0.71
CA GLY A 265 22.27 -5.81 0.04
C GLY A 265 21.17 -5.65 -1.02
N MET A 266 20.66 -4.43 -1.20
CA MET A 266 19.62 -4.15 -2.18
C MET A 266 20.08 -4.42 -3.61
N ASP A 267 19.37 -5.33 -4.26
CA ASP A 267 19.37 -5.55 -5.70
C ASP A 267 17.94 -5.97 -6.08
N ILE A 268 17.27 -5.13 -6.87
CA ILE A 268 15.86 -5.33 -7.20
C ILE A 268 15.64 -6.63 -7.99
N GLY A 269 16.57 -7.02 -8.85
CA GLY A 269 16.48 -8.29 -9.59
C GLY A 269 16.61 -9.51 -8.67
N ILE A 270 17.40 -9.40 -7.59
CA ILE A 270 17.53 -10.44 -6.57
C ILE A 270 16.27 -10.52 -5.72
N ILE A 271 15.81 -9.41 -5.13
CA ILE A 271 14.71 -9.43 -4.16
C ILE A 271 13.35 -9.73 -4.79
N THR A 272 13.22 -9.58 -6.11
CA THR A 272 12.00 -9.89 -6.86
C THR A 272 12.03 -11.25 -7.55
N ASN A 273 13.15 -12.00 -7.49
CA ASN A 273 13.20 -13.32 -8.08
C ASN A 273 12.35 -14.34 -7.30
N GLU A 274 12.09 -15.49 -7.91
CA GLU A 274 11.26 -16.54 -7.32
C GLU A 274 11.72 -17.01 -5.93
N LYS A 275 13.03 -17.20 -5.73
CA LYS A 275 13.58 -17.65 -4.45
C LYS A 275 13.26 -16.68 -3.31
N TYR A 276 13.44 -15.38 -3.54
CA TYR A 276 13.16 -14.36 -2.53
C TYR A 276 11.64 -14.22 -2.33
N ARG A 277 10.84 -14.22 -3.40
CA ARG A 277 9.37 -14.22 -3.29
C ARG A 277 8.83 -15.35 -2.41
N GLN A 278 9.36 -16.57 -2.57
CA GLN A 278 8.99 -17.73 -1.75
C GLN A 278 9.54 -17.68 -0.31
N SER A 279 10.46 -16.76 -0.01
CA SER A 279 11.04 -16.57 1.33
C SER A 279 10.31 -15.51 2.15
N ILE A 280 9.27 -14.86 1.62
CA ILE A 280 8.44 -13.90 2.36
C ILE A 280 7.74 -14.63 3.50
N GLN A 281 7.90 -14.11 4.71
CA GLN A 281 7.21 -14.60 5.90
C GLN A 281 6.15 -13.59 6.30
N TYR A 282 4.88 -13.93 6.08
CA TYR A 282 3.74 -13.10 6.53
C TYR A 282 3.44 -13.26 8.02
N SER A 283 4.04 -14.26 8.67
CA SER A 283 3.86 -14.58 10.08
C SER A 283 5.22 -14.85 10.72
N GLY A 284 5.47 -14.23 11.86
CA GLY A 284 6.78 -14.18 12.52
C GLY A 284 7.73 -13.13 11.95
N PHE A 285 8.92 -13.03 12.55
CA PHE A 285 9.97 -12.10 12.10
C PHE A 285 10.64 -12.58 10.82
N GLN A 286 11.08 -11.63 10.00
CA GLN A 286 11.75 -11.96 8.75
C GLN A 286 13.04 -12.78 8.94
N PRO A 287 13.34 -13.71 8.02
CA PRO A 287 14.53 -14.56 8.12
C PRO A 287 15.82 -13.81 7.76
N PHE A 288 15.69 -12.70 7.04
CA PHE A 288 16.74 -11.74 6.70
C PHE A 288 16.08 -10.39 6.43
N TYR A 289 16.89 -9.33 6.44
CA TYR A 289 16.44 -7.97 6.10
C TYR A 289 17.24 -7.43 4.92
N VAL A 290 16.54 -6.77 4.00
CA VAL A 290 17.19 -6.11 2.85
C VAL A 290 17.62 -4.71 3.27
N VAL A 291 18.88 -4.36 3.03
CA VAL A 291 19.46 -3.05 3.33
C VAL A 291 19.61 -2.27 2.03
N SER A 292 18.79 -1.24 1.90
CA SER A 292 18.79 -0.30 0.78
C SER A 292 19.79 0.83 0.98
N PRO A 293 20.19 1.52 -0.10
CA PRO A 293 20.76 2.86 -0.01
C PRO A 293 19.80 3.86 0.66
N GLU A 294 20.19 5.13 0.72
CA GLU A 294 19.31 6.20 1.17
C GLU A 294 17.99 6.23 0.39
N ILE A 295 16.91 6.69 1.03
CA ILE A 295 15.53 6.60 0.50
C ILE A 295 15.42 7.13 -0.93
N GLY A 296 16.06 8.27 -1.23
CA GLY A 296 16.02 8.86 -2.57
C GLY A 296 16.65 7.99 -3.66
N GLU A 297 17.78 7.34 -3.36
CA GLU A 297 18.44 6.40 -4.27
C GLU A 297 17.62 5.12 -4.42
N LEU A 298 17.10 4.56 -3.32
CA LEU A 298 16.17 3.43 -3.37
C LEU A 298 14.98 3.72 -4.28
N CYS A 299 14.34 4.88 -4.12
CA CYS A 299 13.20 5.27 -4.94
C CYS A 299 13.60 5.42 -6.41
N SER A 300 14.80 5.93 -6.70
CA SER A 300 15.32 6.04 -8.08
C SER A 300 15.58 4.66 -8.71
N MET A 301 16.09 3.71 -7.93
CA MET A 301 16.28 2.32 -8.37
C MET A 301 14.93 1.67 -8.70
N LEU A 302 13.94 1.81 -7.81
CA LEU A 302 12.59 1.29 -8.02
C LEU A 302 11.91 1.93 -9.24
N ASP A 303 12.05 3.26 -9.40
CA ASP A 303 11.49 3.99 -10.53
C ASP A 303 12.05 3.48 -11.87
N THR A 304 13.37 3.29 -11.95
CA THR A 304 14.05 2.74 -13.13
C THR A 304 13.60 1.31 -13.43
N TRP A 305 13.47 0.48 -12.40
CA TRP A 305 13.00 -0.90 -12.56
C TRP A 305 11.54 -0.97 -13.05
N LEU A 306 10.68 -0.09 -12.54
CA LEU A 306 9.28 0.03 -12.94
C LEU A 306 9.13 0.51 -14.40
N ASP A 307 10.04 1.35 -14.90
CA ASP A 307 10.07 1.69 -16.33
C ASP A 307 10.23 0.45 -17.20
N GLY A 308 11.04 -0.52 -16.76
CA GLY A 308 11.16 -1.82 -17.43
C GLY A 308 9.84 -2.58 -17.50
N PHE A 309 9.02 -2.58 -16.45
CA PHE A 309 7.68 -3.18 -16.47
C PHE A 309 6.77 -2.47 -17.46
N LEU A 310 6.71 -1.14 -17.38
CA LEU A 310 5.82 -0.33 -18.20
C LEU A 310 6.21 -0.38 -19.67
N GLN A 311 7.50 -0.45 -20.00
CA GLN A 311 7.99 -0.56 -21.38
C GLN A 311 7.55 -1.86 -22.06
N ARG A 312 7.53 -2.99 -21.34
CA ARG A 312 7.12 -4.32 -21.86
C ARG A 312 5.62 -4.45 -22.14
N ARG A 313 4.78 -3.52 -21.66
CA ARG A 313 3.34 -3.52 -21.91
C ARG A 313 3.01 -3.06 -23.33
N ASP A 314 1.98 -3.65 -23.93
CA ASP A 314 1.42 -3.22 -25.22
C ASP A 314 0.59 -1.92 -25.13
N PHE A 315 0.38 -1.40 -23.90
CA PHE A 315 -0.36 -0.18 -23.65
C PHE A 315 0.39 0.72 -22.66
N VAL A 316 -0.03 1.98 -22.61
CA VAL A 316 0.33 2.94 -21.56
C VAL A 316 -0.92 3.24 -20.75
N ALA A 317 -0.84 3.11 -19.43
CA ALA A 317 -1.87 3.53 -18.50
C ALA A 317 -1.40 4.78 -17.75
N SER A 318 -2.27 5.78 -17.63
CA SER A 318 -2.02 6.98 -16.84
C SER A 318 -3.25 7.36 -16.03
N TYR A 319 -3.03 7.88 -14.83
CA TYR A 319 -4.11 8.40 -13.99
C TYR A 319 -4.37 9.87 -14.35
N CYS A 320 -5.64 10.20 -14.65
CA CYS A 320 -6.10 11.57 -14.84
C CYS A 320 -6.81 12.02 -13.56
N GLU A 321 -6.23 12.99 -12.87
CA GLU A 321 -6.73 13.48 -11.58
C GLU A 321 -8.09 14.18 -11.73
N GLU A 322 -8.28 14.96 -12.81
CA GLU A 322 -9.50 15.74 -13.02
C GLU A 322 -10.73 14.84 -13.20
N SER A 323 -10.58 13.75 -13.95
CA SER A 323 -11.68 12.80 -14.16
C SER A 323 -11.62 11.59 -13.22
N ARG A 324 -10.60 11.49 -12.37
CA ARG A 324 -10.35 10.36 -11.45
C ARG A 324 -10.42 8.99 -12.14
N THR A 325 -9.85 8.90 -13.34
CA THR A 325 -9.87 7.68 -14.17
C THR A 325 -8.50 7.29 -14.68
N ILE A 326 -8.29 5.99 -14.92
CA ILE A 326 -7.17 5.51 -15.72
C ILE A 326 -7.49 5.66 -17.21
N LYS A 327 -6.66 6.43 -17.91
CA LYS A 327 -6.62 6.49 -19.38
C LYS A 327 -5.69 5.40 -19.89
N VAL A 328 -6.07 4.75 -20.98
CA VAL A 328 -5.29 3.68 -21.62
C VAL A 328 -5.09 4.03 -23.08
N ALA A 329 -3.83 4.07 -23.51
CA ALA A 329 -3.44 4.25 -24.90
C ALA A 329 -2.71 2.99 -25.40
N ASP A 330 -3.09 2.49 -26.57
CA ASP A 330 -2.38 1.40 -27.23
C ASP A 330 -1.06 1.93 -27.80
N LYS A 331 0.07 1.28 -27.49
CA LYS A 331 1.38 1.69 -28.03
C LYS A 331 1.52 1.36 -29.51
N ASN A 332 0.80 0.34 -29.97
CA ASN A 332 0.86 -0.16 -31.34
C ASN A 332 -0.17 0.52 -32.26
N PHE A 333 -0.99 1.42 -31.72
CA PHE A 333 -1.96 2.18 -32.51
C PHE A 333 -1.29 3.36 -33.22
N HIS A 334 -0.94 3.15 -34.48
CA HIS A 334 -0.65 4.24 -35.41
C HIS A 334 -1.95 4.72 -36.04
N PRO A 335 -2.33 6.01 -35.92
CA PRO A 335 -3.46 6.53 -36.68
C PRO A 335 -3.17 6.32 -38.16
N SER A 336 -3.95 5.50 -38.84
CA SER A 336 -3.89 5.40 -40.29
C SER A 336 -4.15 6.79 -40.86
N SER A 337 -3.21 7.30 -41.66
CA SER A 337 -3.34 8.52 -42.46
C SER A 337 -4.49 8.39 -43.46
N ALA A 338 -5.72 8.56 -42.99
CA ALA A 338 -6.91 8.51 -43.84
C ALA A 338 -8.00 9.41 -43.26
N THR A 339 -7.82 10.72 -43.43
CA THR A 339 -8.85 11.72 -43.77
C THR A 339 -8.21 13.12 -43.81
N MET A 340 -7.36 13.39 -44.80
CA MET A 340 -7.31 14.72 -45.41
C MET A 340 -8.20 14.68 -46.66
N GLU A 341 -9.52 14.64 -46.47
CA GLU A 341 -10.41 15.12 -47.51
C GLU A 341 -10.23 16.64 -47.58
N ARG A 342 -9.44 17.06 -48.58
CA ARG A 342 -9.41 18.45 -49.03
C ARG A 342 -10.82 18.81 -49.49
N HIS A 343 -11.54 19.55 -48.66
CA HIS A 343 -12.65 20.36 -49.15
C HIS A 343 -12.10 21.42 -50.12
N GLN A 344 -12.46 21.22 -51.39
CA GLN A 344 -12.84 22.20 -52.41
C GLN A 344 -12.21 23.60 -52.37
N ALA A 345 -11.51 23.94 -53.46
CA ALA A 345 -11.71 25.22 -54.13
C ALA A 345 -11.53 25.03 -55.65
N PHE A 346 -12.50 25.58 -56.40
CA PHE A 346 -12.70 25.67 -57.85
C PHE A 346 -13.59 24.62 -58.52
#